data_AF-A0AAW8UGH9-F1
#
_entry.id   AF-A0AAW8UGH9-F1
#
_cell.length_a   1.000
_cell.length_b   1.000
_cell.length_c   1.000
_cell.angle_alpha   90.00
_cell.angle_beta   90.00
_cell.angle_gamma   90.00
#
_symmetry.space_group_name_H-M   'P 1'
#
loop_
_entity.id
_entity.type
_entity.pdbx_description
1 polymer ?
#
loop_
_entity_poly.entity_id
_entity_poly.type
_entity_poly.pdbx_seq_one_letter_code
_entity_poly.pdbx_strand_id
1 'polypeptide(L)'
;MKVKMNKKVIVSILVVVLIGVISGGVYAYQSKVEHDKQVKLEHDKDYRKLEKNADEAVQLAYNSRKNEDIENANKSIEKLKKSDQKTLKEKIEKLDKLLSEINSTKVAVKKADFSKTEADLLNAQKAIDSLKDEYQVKNKSIFQENLNNIKKAIADEKARAEQEAKIKAEQETKVKAEQERKALEQASGLNQNNVFDYIKKFLVMRGYNPDDYILNNPIGNGPQAPTETRASDTPSSFDVKYQEKDGTGAGMFRVTKTLDGQIQVVKYVGSNFDTDGIGFVSLS
;
A
#
# COMPACT_ATOMS: atom_id res chain seq x y z
N MET A 1 8.87 -41.37 35.54
CA MET A 1 8.59 -40.35 34.51
C MET A 1 8.76 -38.97 35.15
N LYS A 2 9.81 -38.22 34.77
CA LYS A 2 10.17 -36.92 35.36
C LYS A 2 9.32 -35.82 34.72
N VAL A 3 8.52 -35.10 35.50
CA VAL A 3 7.86 -33.86 35.06
C VAL A 3 8.80 -32.68 35.34
N LYS A 4 9.31 -32.08 34.27
CA LYS A 4 10.05 -30.80 34.28
C LYS A 4 9.01 -29.67 34.38
N MET A 5 9.05 -28.87 35.44
CA MET A 5 8.31 -27.60 35.49
C MET A 5 9.30 -26.43 35.48
N ASN A 6 9.30 -25.68 34.38
CA ASN A 6 9.90 -24.35 34.30
C ASN A 6 8.97 -23.36 35.02
N LYS A 7 9.42 -22.74 36.11
CA LYS A 7 8.69 -21.65 36.76
C LYS A 7 9.53 -20.37 36.70
N LYS A 8 9.04 -19.41 35.92
CA LYS A 8 9.46 -18.01 35.97
C LYS A 8 9.14 -17.49 37.37
N VAL A 9 10.17 -17.15 38.15
CA VAL A 9 10.01 -16.58 39.48
C VAL A 9 9.72 -15.09 39.31
N ILE A 10 8.46 -14.71 39.50
CA ILE A 10 8.07 -13.31 39.73
C ILE A 10 8.44 -13.03 41.18
N VAL A 11 9.58 -12.36 41.38
CA VAL A 11 10.03 -11.91 42.69
C VAL A 11 9.26 -10.63 43.04
N SER A 12 8.20 -10.78 43.83
CA SER A 12 7.50 -9.68 44.50
C SER A 12 8.23 -9.39 45.81
N ILE A 13 9.06 -8.34 45.85
CA ILE A 13 9.74 -7.90 47.08
C ILE A 13 8.90 -6.78 47.71
N LEU A 14 8.19 -7.16 48.77
CA LEU A 14 7.55 -6.27 49.74
C LEU A 14 8.66 -5.63 50.61
N VAL A 15 8.86 -4.33 50.48
CA VAL A 15 9.82 -3.56 51.30
C VAL A 15 9.15 -3.20 52.63
N VAL A 16 9.55 -3.88 53.71
CA VAL A 16 9.14 -3.58 55.09
C VAL A 16 9.98 -2.42 55.62
N VAL A 17 9.33 -1.33 56.03
CA VAL A 17 9.94 -0.16 56.68
C VAL A 17 10.01 -0.41 58.19
N LEU A 18 11.21 -0.54 58.74
CA LEU A 18 11.45 -0.62 60.20
C LEU A 18 11.87 0.77 60.72
N ILE A 19 11.01 1.41 61.50
CA ILE A 19 11.31 2.61 62.31
C ILE A 19 11.68 2.13 63.72
N GLY A 20 12.94 2.31 64.12
CA GLY A 20 13.42 1.99 65.45
C GLY A 20 13.16 3.12 66.45
N VAL A 21 12.47 2.81 67.54
CA VAL A 21 12.35 3.64 68.75
C VAL A 21 13.45 3.21 69.72
N ILE A 22 14.30 4.14 70.16
CA ILE A 22 15.29 3.89 71.22
C ILE A 22 14.87 4.68 72.47
N SER A 23 14.61 3.98 73.58
CA SER A 23 14.59 4.53 74.94
C SER A 23 15.64 3.80 75.78
N GLY A 24 16.52 4.56 76.44
CA GLY A 24 17.77 4.08 77.04
C GLY A 24 17.72 3.74 78.54
N GLY A 25 18.87 3.30 79.08
CA GLY A 25 19.12 3.20 80.53
C GLY A 25 20.34 2.36 80.98
N VAL A 26 21.51 3.00 81.08
CA VAL A 26 22.61 2.86 82.08
C VAL A 26 23.15 1.45 82.51
N TYR A 27 24.39 1.11 82.11
CA TYR A 27 25.43 0.51 83.00
C TYR A 27 26.87 0.65 82.44
N ALA A 28 27.72 1.32 83.23
CA ALA A 28 29.19 1.28 83.44
C ALA A 28 30.23 1.23 82.27
N TYR A 29 31.34 1.96 82.50
CA TYR A 29 32.35 2.45 81.55
C TYR A 29 33.22 1.40 80.80
N GLN A 30 33.25 0.14 81.21
CA GLN A 30 33.94 -0.94 80.49
C GLN A 30 33.00 -1.62 79.48
N SER A 31 31.70 -1.67 79.80
CA SER A 31 30.64 -1.94 78.83
C SER A 31 30.50 -0.82 77.82
N LYS A 32 30.86 0.44 78.12
CA LYS A 32 30.83 1.51 77.10
C LYS A 32 31.77 1.24 75.93
N VAL A 33 32.98 0.72 76.13
CA VAL A 33 33.90 0.49 74.99
C VAL A 33 33.39 -0.66 74.11
N GLU A 34 32.84 -1.71 74.73
CA GLU A 34 32.26 -2.85 73.98
C GLU A 34 30.89 -2.50 73.37
N HIS A 35 30.06 -1.74 74.07
CA HIS A 35 28.80 -1.18 73.59
C HIS A 35 29.05 -0.16 72.48
N ASP A 36 30.04 0.72 72.58
CA ASP A 36 30.41 1.67 71.53
C ASP A 36 31.00 0.94 70.32
N LYS A 37 31.76 -0.15 70.53
CA LYS A 37 32.21 -1.04 69.45
C LYS A 37 31.03 -1.78 68.80
N GLN A 38 30.08 -2.30 69.58
CA GLN A 38 28.90 -3.01 69.09
C GLN A 38 27.93 -2.07 68.38
N VAL A 39 27.63 -0.90 68.94
CA VAL A 39 26.80 0.15 68.34
C VAL A 39 27.44 0.65 67.05
N LYS A 40 28.77 0.87 67.01
CA LYS A 40 29.46 1.18 65.75
C LYS A 40 29.34 0.04 64.75
N LEU A 41 29.54 -1.21 65.18
CA LEU A 41 29.44 -2.39 64.31
C LEU A 41 28.02 -2.58 63.76
N GLU A 42 26.99 -2.37 64.56
CA GLU A 42 25.58 -2.44 64.16
C GLU A 42 25.21 -1.28 63.24
N HIS A 43 25.61 -0.06 63.57
CA HIS A 43 25.46 1.11 62.71
C HIS A 43 26.14 0.89 61.34
N ASP A 44 27.33 0.30 61.32
CA ASP A 44 28.05 -0.04 60.08
C ASP A 44 27.37 -1.18 59.30
N LYS A 45 26.72 -2.13 59.98
CA LYS A 45 25.93 -3.19 59.32
C LYS A 45 24.65 -2.62 58.72
N ASP A 46 23.95 -1.76 59.45
CA ASP A 46 22.71 -1.15 58.98
C ASP A 46 22.97 -0.17 57.85
N TYR A 47 24.07 0.58 57.90
CA TYR A 47 24.49 1.40 56.78
C TYR A 47 24.82 0.57 55.54
N ARG A 48 25.53 -0.55 55.68
CA ARG A 48 25.79 -1.48 54.56
C ARG A 48 24.52 -2.07 53.97
N LYS A 49 23.47 -2.30 54.77
CA LYS A 49 22.15 -2.69 54.24
C LYS A 49 21.54 -1.56 53.41
N LEU A 50 21.66 -0.31 53.84
CA LEU A 50 21.19 0.84 53.06
C LEU A 50 21.92 0.95 51.71
N GLU A 51 23.25 0.81 51.70
CA GLU A 51 24.05 0.81 50.47
C GLU A 51 23.60 -0.30 49.51
N LYS A 52 23.44 -1.52 50.03
CA LYS A 52 22.97 -2.67 49.25
C LYS A 52 21.57 -2.43 48.69
N ASN A 53 20.64 -1.94 49.51
CA ASN A 53 19.27 -1.66 49.07
C ASN A 53 19.24 -0.58 47.98
N ALA A 54 20.09 0.44 48.08
CA ALA A 54 20.19 1.48 47.07
C ALA A 54 20.75 0.94 45.75
N ASP A 55 21.78 0.09 45.77
CA ASP A 55 22.31 -0.53 44.54
C ASP A 55 21.28 -1.50 43.92
N GLU A 56 20.59 -2.31 44.71
CA GLU A 56 19.51 -3.19 44.24
C GLU A 56 18.36 -2.40 43.60
N ALA A 57 17.98 -1.27 44.20
CA ALA A 57 16.95 -0.39 43.63
C ALA A 57 17.38 0.22 42.29
N VAL A 58 18.66 0.65 42.17
CA VAL A 58 19.22 1.12 40.89
C VAL A 58 19.23 0.01 39.85
N GLN A 59 19.66 -1.20 40.20
CA GLN A 59 19.63 -2.35 39.28
C GLN A 59 18.20 -2.67 38.82
N LEU A 60 17.23 -2.63 39.75
CA LEU A 60 15.82 -2.82 39.42
C LEU A 60 15.33 -1.76 38.42
N ALA A 61 15.65 -0.49 38.63
CA ALA A 61 15.31 0.59 37.72
C ALA A 61 15.90 0.36 36.31
N TYR A 62 17.16 -0.06 36.22
CA TYR A 62 17.80 -0.41 34.95
C TYR A 62 17.11 -1.59 34.23
N ASN A 63 16.65 -2.58 34.98
CA ASN A 63 16.01 -3.76 34.41
C ASN A 63 14.55 -3.49 34.00
N SER A 64 13.80 -2.77 34.83
CA SER A 64 12.37 -2.56 34.65
C SER A 64 12.06 -1.39 33.71
N ARG A 65 12.90 -0.35 33.71
CA ARG A 65 12.71 0.92 32.99
C ARG A 65 11.48 1.71 33.42
N LYS A 66 10.91 1.40 34.58
CA LYS A 66 9.70 2.07 35.07
C LYS A 66 10.06 3.31 35.87
N ASN A 67 9.29 4.37 35.67
CA ASN A 67 9.45 5.61 36.45
C ASN A 67 9.33 5.38 37.95
N GLU A 68 8.43 4.48 38.36
CA GLU A 68 8.26 4.11 39.78
C GLU A 68 9.54 3.51 40.38
N ASP A 69 10.22 2.62 39.65
CA ASP A 69 11.45 2.01 40.12
C ASP A 69 12.62 3.00 40.13
N ILE A 70 12.65 3.94 39.17
CA ILE A 70 13.61 5.06 39.15
C ILE A 70 13.39 5.99 40.35
N GLU A 71 12.13 6.32 40.66
CA GLU A 71 11.77 7.12 41.83
C GLU A 71 12.16 6.39 43.13
N ASN A 72 11.89 5.09 43.22
CA ASN A 72 12.27 4.27 44.37
C ASN A 72 13.79 4.15 44.52
N ALA A 73 14.54 4.08 43.43
CA ALA A 73 16.00 4.14 43.44
C ALA A 73 16.49 5.48 44.00
N ASN A 74 15.96 6.60 43.51
CA ASN A 74 16.29 7.94 44.03
C ASN A 74 15.99 8.07 45.52
N LYS A 75 14.81 7.64 45.98
CA LYS A 75 14.44 7.61 47.41
C LYS A 75 15.38 6.74 48.25
N SER A 76 15.90 5.66 47.69
CA SER A 76 16.84 4.77 48.38
C SER A 76 18.24 5.39 48.46
N ILE A 77 18.68 6.05 47.39
CA ILE A 77 19.95 6.79 47.34
C ILE A 77 19.93 7.95 48.35
N GLU A 78 18.83 8.69 48.46
CA GLU A 78 18.72 9.83 49.39
C GLU A 78 18.93 9.46 50.87
N LYS A 79 18.73 8.19 51.24
CA LYS A 79 19.01 7.66 52.59
C LYS A 79 20.49 7.44 52.88
N LEU A 80 21.35 7.47 51.87
CA LEU A 80 22.80 7.33 52.02
C LEU A 80 23.45 8.65 52.43
N LYS A 81 24.68 8.58 52.95
CA LYS A 81 25.51 9.77 53.18
C LYS A 81 25.81 10.44 51.83
N LYS A 82 25.90 11.78 51.84
CA LYS A 82 26.12 12.58 50.62
C LYS A 82 27.34 12.14 49.80
N SER A 83 28.42 11.71 50.47
CA SER A 83 29.63 11.19 49.81
C SER A 83 29.35 9.95 48.95
N ASP A 84 28.42 9.11 49.41
CA ASP A 84 28.19 7.77 48.87
C ASP A 84 27.04 7.78 47.84
N GLN A 85 26.24 8.86 47.83
CA GLN A 85 25.18 9.06 46.84
C GLN A 85 25.70 9.26 45.42
N LYS A 86 26.86 9.90 45.26
CA LYS A 86 27.33 10.47 43.99
C LYS A 86 27.29 9.46 42.84
N THR A 87 27.93 8.31 43.02
CA THR A 87 28.04 7.27 41.99
C THR A 87 26.66 6.70 41.59
N LEU A 88 25.75 6.52 42.54
CA LEU A 88 24.42 5.97 42.25
C LEU A 88 23.51 7.01 41.57
N LYS A 89 23.64 8.30 41.92
CA LYS A 89 22.95 9.38 41.21
C LYS A 89 23.41 9.47 39.76
N GLU A 90 24.73 9.43 39.52
CA GLU A 90 25.29 9.44 38.16
C GLU A 90 24.77 8.24 37.32
N LYS A 91 24.61 7.06 37.92
CA LYS A 91 23.96 5.90 37.26
C LYS A 91 22.51 6.19 36.89
N ILE A 92 21.70 6.72 37.79
CA ILE A 92 20.29 7.04 37.50
C ILE A 92 20.16 8.15 36.45
N GLU A 93 20.97 9.20 36.53
CA GLU A 93 21.01 10.26 35.51
C GLU A 93 21.38 9.71 34.12
N LYS A 94 22.34 8.76 34.07
CA LYS A 94 22.65 8.05 32.83
C LYS A 94 21.44 7.25 32.33
N LEU A 95 20.75 6.52 33.21
CA LEU A 95 19.55 5.76 32.84
C LEU A 95 18.46 6.69 32.27
N ASP A 96 18.16 7.81 32.93
CA ASP A 96 17.16 8.78 32.48
C ASP A 96 17.48 9.31 31.07
N LYS A 97 18.75 9.65 30.82
CA LYS A 97 19.20 10.07 29.50
C LYS A 97 18.98 8.97 28.45
N LEU A 98 19.37 7.73 28.76
CA LEU A 98 19.21 6.60 27.85
C LEU A 98 17.74 6.32 27.52
N LEU A 99 16.85 6.41 28.52
CA LEU A 99 15.41 6.22 28.34
C LEU A 99 14.77 7.37 27.55
N SER A 100 15.22 8.60 27.76
CA SER A 100 14.79 9.77 26.99
C SER A 100 15.14 9.64 25.50
N GLU A 101 16.36 9.19 25.19
CA GLU A 101 16.79 8.91 23.81
C GLU A 101 15.92 7.81 23.18
N ILE A 102 15.68 6.70 23.88
CA ILE A 102 14.80 5.61 23.41
C ILE A 102 13.38 6.13 23.09
N ASN A 103 12.80 6.94 23.99
CA ASN A 103 11.47 7.49 23.82
C ASN A 103 11.39 8.46 22.64
N SER A 104 12.40 9.31 22.49
CA SER A 104 12.49 10.25 21.36
C SER A 104 12.59 9.51 20.02
N THR A 105 13.41 8.46 19.94
CA THR A 105 13.48 7.60 18.74
C THR A 105 12.15 6.91 18.46
N LYS A 106 11.47 6.39 19.49
CA LYS A 106 10.12 5.79 19.34
C LYS A 106 9.12 6.78 18.73
N VAL A 107 9.14 8.03 19.17
CA VAL A 107 8.28 9.09 18.62
C VAL A 107 8.62 9.37 17.16
N ALA A 108 9.91 9.44 16.81
CA ALA A 108 10.34 9.66 15.43
C ALA A 108 9.88 8.52 14.49
N VAL A 109 10.03 7.26 14.91
CA VAL A 109 9.55 6.09 14.14
C VAL A 109 8.03 6.13 13.97
N LYS A 110 7.27 6.43 15.02
CA LYS A 110 5.81 6.58 14.93
C LYS A 110 5.38 7.70 13.99
N LYS A 111 6.10 8.82 14.00
CA LYS A 111 5.83 9.94 13.11
C LYS A 111 6.06 9.52 11.65
N ALA A 112 7.13 8.79 11.36
CA ALA A 112 7.41 8.28 10.03
C ALA A 112 6.32 7.30 9.53
N ASP A 113 5.78 6.45 10.41
CA ASP A 113 4.66 5.56 10.11
C ASP A 113 3.39 6.35 9.74
N PHE A 114 3.07 7.37 10.53
CA PHE A 114 1.88 8.19 10.31
C PHE A 114 1.98 9.08 9.07
N SER A 115 3.12 9.77 8.88
CA SER A 115 3.26 10.74 7.78
C SER A 115 3.63 10.09 6.45
N LYS A 116 4.31 8.93 6.49
CA LYS A 116 4.82 8.21 5.31
C LYS A 116 5.72 9.06 4.40
N THR A 117 6.33 10.13 4.94
CA THR A 117 7.18 11.04 4.15
C THR A 117 8.66 10.63 4.22
N GLU A 118 9.40 10.88 3.14
CA GLU A 118 10.85 10.60 3.09
C GLU A 118 11.62 11.40 4.15
N ALA A 119 11.21 12.64 4.41
CA ALA A 119 11.82 13.48 5.44
C ALA A 119 11.70 12.85 6.84
N ASP A 120 10.52 12.35 7.20
CA ASP A 120 10.31 11.70 8.50
C ASP A 120 10.99 10.33 8.57
N LEU A 121 11.06 9.57 7.47
CA LEU A 121 11.84 8.32 7.40
C LEU A 121 13.33 8.58 7.66
N LEU A 122 13.89 9.63 7.07
CA LEU A 122 15.29 10.02 7.30
C LEU A 122 15.53 10.49 8.73
N ASN A 123 14.60 11.27 9.30
CA ASN A 123 14.68 11.72 10.68
C ASN A 123 14.59 10.54 11.67
N ALA A 124 13.70 9.58 11.42
CA ALA A 124 13.62 8.36 12.20
C ALA A 124 14.91 7.56 12.13
N GLN A 125 15.49 7.39 10.93
CA GLN A 125 16.76 6.69 10.75
C GLN A 125 17.90 7.37 11.55
N LYS A 126 18.03 8.70 11.45
CA LYS A 126 19.02 9.46 12.23
C LYS A 126 18.87 9.26 13.73
N ALA A 127 17.63 9.26 14.24
CA ALA A 127 17.34 9.02 15.65
C ALA A 127 17.62 7.58 16.10
N ILE A 128 17.54 6.59 15.20
CA ILE A 128 17.94 5.20 15.45
C ILE A 128 19.47 5.10 15.48
N ASP A 129 20.15 5.77 14.55
CA ASP A 129 21.61 5.72 14.42
C ASP A 129 22.32 6.40 15.61
N SER A 130 21.67 7.40 16.24
CA SER A 130 22.17 8.04 17.46
C SER A 130 22.12 7.13 18.70
N LEU A 131 21.35 6.04 18.69
CA LEU A 131 21.37 5.05 19.77
C LEU A 131 22.68 4.24 19.67
N LYS A 132 23.60 4.48 20.62
CA LYS A 132 24.96 3.92 20.61
C LYS A 132 25.32 3.14 21.87
N ASP A 133 24.60 3.33 22.97
CA ASP A 133 24.89 2.64 24.22
C ASP A 133 24.48 1.16 24.14
N GLU A 134 25.26 0.28 24.75
CA GLU A 134 25.01 -1.17 24.78
C GLU A 134 23.62 -1.49 25.34
N TYR A 135 23.17 -0.72 26.33
CA TYR A 135 21.85 -0.83 26.93
C TYR A 135 20.69 -0.64 25.91
N GLN A 136 20.95 0.09 24.82
CA GLN A 136 19.96 0.46 23.81
C GLN A 136 19.95 -0.49 22.59
N VAL A 137 20.92 -1.41 22.46
CA VAL A 137 21.10 -2.26 21.26
C VAL A 137 19.82 -2.99 20.85
N LYS A 138 19.11 -3.59 21.82
CA LYS A 138 17.84 -4.28 21.54
C LYS A 138 16.77 -3.32 21.03
N ASN A 139 16.68 -2.11 21.60
CA ASN A 139 15.70 -1.11 21.16
C ASN A 139 16.03 -0.62 19.75
N LYS A 140 17.32 -0.37 19.47
CA LYS A 140 17.80 0.03 18.14
C LYS A 140 17.37 -0.98 17.07
N SER A 141 17.58 -2.27 17.33
CA SER A 141 17.16 -3.35 16.43
C SER A 141 15.66 -3.33 16.16
N ILE A 142 14.84 -3.24 17.23
CA ILE A 142 13.37 -3.16 17.11
C ILE A 142 12.93 -1.94 16.30
N PHE A 143 13.51 -0.77 16.56
CA PHE A 143 13.16 0.45 15.81
C PHE A 143 13.59 0.36 14.35
N GLN A 144 14.73 -0.25 14.04
CA GLN A 144 15.18 -0.48 12.67
C GLN A 144 14.25 -1.42 11.92
N GLU A 145 13.84 -2.52 12.55
CA GLU A 145 12.88 -3.46 11.97
C GLU A 145 11.55 -2.76 11.65
N ASN A 146 11.02 -2.00 12.61
CA ASN A 146 9.79 -1.22 12.39
C ASN A 146 9.94 -0.22 11.24
N LEU A 147 11.06 0.51 11.18
CA LEU A 147 11.31 1.47 10.11
C LEU A 147 11.42 0.79 8.74
N ASN A 148 12.05 -0.39 8.67
CA ASN A 148 12.13 -1.17 7.44
C ASN A 148 10.75 -1.66 6.98
N ASN A 149 9.90 -2.08 7.91
CA ASN A 149 8.52 -2.48 7.61
C ASN A 149 7.69 -1.31 7.09
N ILE A 150 7.84 -0.11 7.68
CA ILE A 150 7.17 1.11 7.20
C ILE A 150 7.63 1.43 5.76
N LYS A 151 8.94 1.42 5.49
CA LYS A 151 9.48 1.66 4.15
C LYS A 151 8.92 0.68 3.12
N LYS A 152 8.84 -0.61 3.49
CA LYS A 152 8.27 -1.64 2.63
C LYS A 152 6.78 -1.38 2.35
N ALA A 153 5.99 -1.08 3.37
CA ALA A 153 4.57 -0.79 3.20
C ALA A 153 4.31 0.41 2.27
N ILE A 154 5.13 1.47 2.38
CA ILE A 154 5.07 2.63 1.48
C ILE A 154 5.39 2.24 0.03
N ALA A 155 6.42 1.41 -0.17
CA ALA A 155 6.78 0.93 -1.51
C ALA A 155 5.66 0.07 -2.14
N ASP A 156 5.08 -0.83 -1.35
CA ASP A 156 3.99 -1.71 -1.79
C ASP A 156 2.70 -0.92 -2.09
N GLU A 157 2.39 0.14 -1.32
CA GLU A 157 1.27 1.05 -1.59
C GLU A 157 1.48 1.82 -2.89
N LYS A 158 2.69 2.36 -3.11
CA LYS A 158 3.02 3.07 -4.34
C LYS A 158 2.94 2.17 -5.57
N ALA A 159 3.48 0.96 -5.49
CA ALA A 159 3.42 -0.01 -6.59
C ALA A 159 1.97 -0.39 -6.96
N ARG A 160 1.10 -0.59 -5.96
CA ARG A 160 -0.33 -0.85 -6.19
C ARG A 160 -1.02 0.34 -6.86
N ALA A 161 -0.80 1.56 -6.37
CA ALA A 161 -1.39 2.77 -6.95
C ALA A 161 -0.95 2.98 -8.41
N GLU A 162 0.31 2.72 -8.73
CA GLU A 162 0.82 2.80 -10.12
C GLU A 162 0.17 1.74 -11.02
N GLN A 163 -0.03 0.52 -10.51
CA GLN A 163 -0.69 -0.56 -11.26
C GLN A 163 -2.18 -0.25 -11.51
N GLU A 164 -2.90 0.23 -10.49
CA GLU A 164 -4.30 0.65 -10.60
C GLU A 164 -4.47 1.81 -11.60
N ALA A 165 -3.57 2.79 -11.58
CA ALA A 165 -3.56 3.90 -12.53
C ALA A 165 -3.36 3.43 -13.98
N LYS A 166 -2.45 2.47 -14.21
CA LYS A 166 -2.23 1.87 -15.54
C LYS A 166 -3.47 1.12 -16.05
N ILE A 167 -4.09 0.30 -15.19
CA ILE A 167 -5.32 -0.43 -15.56
C ILE A 167 -6.43 0.54 -15.92
N LYS A 168 -6.61 1.61 -15.12
CA LYS A 168 -7.64 2.61 -15.38
C LYS A 168 -7.39 3.36 -16.70
N ALA A 169 -6.16 3.76 -16.98
CA ALA A 169 -5.80 4.41 -18.25
C ALA A 169 -6.02 3.49 -19.47
N GLU A 170 -5.70 2.19 -19.36
CA GLU A 170 -5.94 1.23 -20.43
C GLU A 170 -7.44 1.00 -20.67
N GLN A 171 -8.24 0.92 -19.60
CA GLN A 171 -9.69 0.80 -19.69
C GLN A 171 -10.33 2.03 -20.33
N GLU A 172 -9.93 3.24 -19.92
CA GLU A 172 -10.42 4.49 -20.50
C GLU A 172 -10.10 4.57 -22.00
N THR A 173 -8.91 4.14 -22.41
CA THR A 173 -8.50 4.10 -23.82
C THR A 173 -9.36 3.11 -24.62
N LYS A 174 -9.62 1.90 -24.09
CA LYS A 174 -10.47 0.90 -24.74
C LYS A 174 -11.92 1.37 -24.88
N VAL A 175 -12.47 2.02 -23.85
CA VAL A 175 -13.84 2.56 -23.88
C VAL A 175 -13.95 3.68 -24.91
N LYS A 176 -12.97 4.59 -24.96
CA LYS A 176 -12.97 5.69 -25.93
C LYS A 176 -12.85 5.18 -27.37
N ALA A 177 -11.98 4.20 -27.62
CA ALA A 177 -11.85 3.57 -28.93
C ALA A 177 -13.14 2.86 -29.38
N GLU A 178 -13.83 2.16 -28.48
CA GLU A 178 -15.10 1.50 -28.79
C GLU A 178 -16.25 2.51 -29.01
N GLN A 179 -16.27 3.62 -28.28
CA GLN A 179 -17.23 4.71 -28.51
C GLN A 179 -17.00 5.39 -29.86
N GLU A 180 -15.75 5.68 -30.21
CA GLU A 180 -15.39 6.23 -31.52
C GLU A 180 -15.77 5.26 -32.65
N ARG A 181 -15.54 3.94 -32.48
CA ARG A 181 -15.96 2.93 -33.46
C ARG A 181 -17.48 2.92 -33.67
N LYS A 182 -18.26 2.95 -32.59
CA LYS A 182 -19.74 3.01 -32.66
C LYS A 182 -20.24 4.31 -33.30
N ALA A 183 -19.59 5.44 -33.03
CA ALA A 183 -19.93 6.71 -33.67
C ALA A 183 -19.63 6.70 -35.18
N LEU A 184 -18.52 6.08 -35.60
CA LEU A 184 -18.15 5.87 -37.00
C LEU A 184 -19.13 4.92 -37.73
N GLU A 185 -19.57 3.85 -37.08
CA GLU A 185 -20.60 2.94 -37.60
C GLU A 185 -21.96 3.63 -37.78
N GLN A 186 -22.30 4.62 -36.94
CA GLN A 186 -23.54 5.40 -37.07
C GLN A 186 -23.45 6.53 -38.12
N ALA A 187 -22.29 7.16 -38.28
CA ALA A 187 -22.12 8.30 -39.20
C ALA A 187 -22.04 7.91 -40.68
N SER A 188 -21.69 6.66 -41.01
CA SER A 188 -21.50 6.23 -42.40
C SER A 188 -22.82 6.07 -43.16
N GLY A 189 -23.96 5.88 -42.52
CA GLY A 189 -25.27 5.70 -43.19
C GLY A 189 -25.39 4.45 -44.09
N LEU A 190 -24.30 3.72 -44.31
CA LEU A 190 -24.24 2.42 -44.99
C LEU A 190 -23.61 1.40 -44.02
N ASN A 191 -24.39 0.43 -43.61
CA ASN A 191 -24.00 -0.63 -42.68
C ASN A 191 -24.66 -1.98 -43.07
N GLN A 192 -24.31 -3.05 -42.37
CA GLN A 192 -24.83 -4.40 -42.68
C GLN A 192 -26.37 -4.50 -42.58
N ASN A 193 -27.02 -3.64 -41.79
CA ASN A 193 -28.47 -3.70 -41.57
C ASN A 193 -29.25 -3.03 -42.71
N ASN A 194 -28.65 -2.09 -43.45
CA ASN A 194 -29.34 -1.35 -44.51
C ASN A 194 -28.78 -1.59 -45.92
N VAL A 195 -27.67 -2.32 -46.07
CA VAL A 195 -27.10 -2.69 -47.38
C VAL A 195 -28.11 -3.41 -48.27
N PHE A 196 -28.95 -4.27 -47.70
CA PHE A 196 -29.99 -4.98 -48.45
C PHE A 196 -31.09 -4.05 -48.98
N ASP A 197 -31.41 -2.97 -48.25
CA ASP A 197 -32.43 -2.02 -48.68
C ASP A 197 -31.96 -1.23 -49.91
N TYR A 198 -30.68 -0.86 -49.96
CA TYR A 198 -30.06 -0.24 -51.13
C TYR A 198 -30.07 -1.17 -52.35
N ILE A 199 -29.78 -2.48 -52.17
CA ILE A 199 -29.84 -3.46 -53.26
C ILE A 199 -31.26 -3.65 -53.76
N LYS A 200 -32.26 -3.77 -52.88
CA LYS A 200 -33.66 -3.90 -53.27
C LYS A 200 -34.14 -2.68 -54.06
N LYS A 201 -33.82 -1.46 -53.60
CA LYS A 201 -34.19 -0.23 -54.33
C LYS A 201 -33.48 -0.13 -55.67
N PHE A 202 -32.22 -0.54 -55.77
CA PHE A 202 -31.51 -0.66 -57.05
C PHE A 202 -32.23 -1.60 -58.03
N LEU A 203 -32.61 -2.80 -57.57
CA LEU A 203 -33.33 -3.79 -58.39
C LEU A 203 -34.64 -3.24 -58.92
N VAL A 204 -35.46 -2.62 -58.05
CA VAL A 204 -36.72 -1.97 -58.45
C VAL A 204 -36.48 -0.86 -59.47
N MET A 205 -35.48 0.00 -59.25
CA MET A 205 -35.15 1.10 -60.17
C MET A 205 -34.75 0.59 -61.57
N ARG A 206 -34.15 -0.60 -61.64
CA ARG A 206 -33.78 -1.27 -62.89
C ARG A 206 -34.88 -2.13 -63.49
N GLY A 207 -36.07 -2.17 -62.87
CA GLY A 207 -37.22 -2.93 -63.35
C GLY A 207 -37.18 -4.43 -62.99
N TYR A 208 -36.27 -4.84 -62.10
CA TYR A 208 -36.23 -6.20 -61.57
C TYR A 208 -37.15 -6.33 -60.35
N ASN A 209 -37.72 -7.52 -60.15
CA ASN A 209 -38.42 -7.86 -58.92
C ASN A 209 -37.40 -8.34 -57.87
N PRO A 210 -37.25 -7.65 -56.72
CA PRO A 210 -36.28 -8.04 -55.69
C PRO A 210 -36.52 -9.44 -55.11
N ASP A 211 -37.77 -9.91 -55.13
CA ASP A 211 -38.13 -11.22 -54.62
C ASP A 211 -37.60 -12.35 -55.50
N ASP A 212 -37.12 -12.07 -56.71
CA ASP A 212 -36.50 -13.08 -57.58
C ASP A 212 -35.04 -13.36 -57.18
N TYR A 213 -34.50 -12.63 -56.19
CA TYR A 213 -33.10 -12.72 -55.76
C TYR A 213 -32.99 -13.26 -54.33
N ILE A 214 -32.14 -14.27 -54.13
CA ILE A 214 -31.69 -14.73 -52.81
C ILE A 214 -30.39 -14.00 -52.51
N LEU A 215 -30.40 -13.12 -51.51
CA LEU A 215 -29.23 -12.34 -51.09
C LEU A 215 -28.56 -13.00 -49.88
N ASN A 216 -27.26 -13.24 -49.97
CA ASN A 216 -26.46 -13.79 -48.87
C ASN A 216 -25.97 -12.68 -47.93
N ASN A 217 -25.47 -13.06 -46.74
CA ASN A 217 -24.93 -12.09 -45.79
C ASN A 217 -23.82 -11.22 -46.43
N PRO A 218 -23.82 -9.90 -46.18
CA PRO A 218 -22.81 -8.99 -46.73
C PRO A 218 -21.42 -9.34 -46.22
N ILE A 219 -20.46 -9.37 -47.14
CA ILE A 219 -19.04 -9.56 -46.89
C ILE A 219 -18.35 -8.26 -47.26
N GLY A 220 -17.66 -7.60 -46.34
CA GLY A 220 -17.01 -6.34 -46.67
C GLY A 220 -16.42 -5.63 -45.48
N ASN A 221 -15.44 -4.78 -45.80
CA ASN A 221 -14.81 -3.88 -44.86
C ASN A 221 -15.77 -2.71 -44.59
N GLY A 222 -16.73 -2.90 -43.69
CA GLY A 222 -17.10 -1.79 -42.81
C GLY A 222 -15.80 -1.20 -42.23
N PRO A 223 -15.70 0.13 -42.06
CA PRO A 223 -14.45 0.88 -42.05
C PRO A 223 -13.29 0.11 -41.40
N GLN A 224 -12.42 -0.47 -42.23
CA GLN A 224 -11.15 -1.01 -41.76
C GLN A 224 -10.23 0.19 -41.52
N ALA A 225 -9.81 0.37 -40.27
CA ALA A 225 -8.76 1.31 -39.94
C ALA A 225 -7.53 1.02 -40.81
N PRO A 226 -6.86 2.06 -41.34
CA PRO A 226 -5.52 2.28 -40.82
C PRO A 226 -5.18 3.75 -40.56
N THR A 227 -4.32 3.91 -39.55
CA THR A 227 -3.31 4.95 -39.32
C THR A 227 -3.41 6.21 -40.19
N GLU A 228 -3.72 7.32 -39.53
CA GLU A 228 -3.44 8.72 -39.93
C GLU A 228 -4.31 9.43 -40.98
N THR A 229 -5.43 8.88 -41.43
CA THR A 229 -6.40 9.66 -42.25
C THR A 229 -7.74 9.84 -41.54
N ARG A 230 -8.31 11.05 -41.57
CA ARG A 230 -9.63 11.37 -41.01
C ARG A 230 -10.67 10.46 -41.68
N ALA A 231 -11.33 9.61 -40.91
CA ALA A 231 -12.27 8.58 -41.38
C ALA A 231 -13.57 9.10 -42.06
N SER A 232 -13.66 10.39 -42.36
CA SER A 232 -14.66 10.97 -43.27
C SER A 232 -14.41 10.54 -44.73
N ASP A 233 -13.17 10.17 -45.06
CA ASP A 233 -12.72 10.07 -46.45
C ASP A 233 -12.51 8.62 -46.93
N THR A 234 -12.83 7.61 -46.11
CA THR A 234 -12.70 6.21 -46.52
C THR A 234 -14.05 5.67 -47.02
N PRO A 235 -14.21 5.37 -48.32
CA PRO A 235 -15.45 4.80 -48.83
C PRO A 235 -15.72 3.45 -48.16
N SER A 236 -16.90 3.29 -47.53
CA SER A 236 -17.35 1.99 -47.02
C SER A 236 -17.95 1.18 -48.17
N SER A 237 -17.57 -0.09 -48.28
CA SER A 237 -18.08 -0.98 -49.32
C SER A 237 -18.48 -2.35 -48.77
N PHE A 238 -19.65 -2.83 -49.19
CA PHE A 238 -20.13 -4.19 -48.89
C PHE A 238 -20.37 -4.97 -50.18
N ASP A 239 -19.89 -6.20 -50.21
CA ASP A 239 -20.14 -7.17 -51.27
C ASP A 239 -21.22 -8.17 -50.82
N VAL A 240 -22.31 -8.27 -51.57
CA VAL A 240 -23.45 -9.15 -51.28
C VAL A 240 -23.60 -10.13 -52.42
N LYS A 241 -23.31 -11.42 -52.17
CA LYS A 241 -23.54 -12.47 -53.17
C LYS A 241 -25.04 -12.68 -53.36
N TYR A 242 -25.47 -12.91 -54.60
CA TYR A 242 -26.85 -13.25 -54.91
C TYR A 242 -26.96 -14.51 -55.78
N GLN A 243 -28.15 -15.13 -55.72
CA GLN A 243 -28.58 -16.17 -56.65
C GLN A 243 -30.02 -15.86 -57.10
N GLU A 244 -30.29 -15.90 -58.40
CA GLU A 244 -31.63 -15.75 -58.97
C GLU A 244 -32.43 -17.05 -58.74
N LYS A 245 -33.68 -16.92 -58.29
CA LYS A 245 -34.51 -18.04 -57.82
C LYS A 245 -34.86 -19.05 -58.90
N ASP A 246 -34.92 -18.62 -60.15
CA ASP A 246 -35.13 -19.47 -61.32
C ASP A 246 -33.87 -20.27 -61.72
N GLY A 247 -32.75 -20.05 -61.01
CA GLY A 247 -31.48 -20.73 -61.23
C GLY A 247 -30.71 -20.22 -62.45
N THR A 248 -31.16 -19.15 -63.10
CA THR A 248 -30.58 -18.66 -64.36
C THR A 248 -29.32 -17.82 -64.16
N GLY A 249 -29.09 -17.28 -62.96
CA GLY A 249 -27.96 -16.42 -62.68
C GLY A 249 -27.48 -16.42 -61.23
N ALA A 250 -26.18 -16.23 -61.03
CA ALA A 250 -25.57 -15.96 -59.73
C ALA A 250 -24.46 -14.91 -59.88
N GLY A 251 -24.27 -14.10 -58.85
CA GLY A 251 -23.37 -12.97 -58.94
C GLY A 251 -23.15 -12.24 -57.62
N MET A 252 -22.76 -10.97 -57.71
CA MET A 252 -22.44 -10.13 -56.55
C MET A 252 -22.95 -8.71 -56.76
N PHE A 253 -23.52 -8.10 -55.72
CA PHE A 253 -23.72 -6.67 -55.64
C PHE A 253 -22.60 -6.05 -54.80
N ARG A 254 -21.94 -5.02 -55.32
CA ARG A 254 -21.09 -4.15 -54.52
C ARG A 254 -21.83 -2.86 -54.20
N VAL A 255 -21.99 -2.56 -52.92
CA VAL A 255 -22.61 -1.32 -52.44
C VAL A 255 -21.53 -0.46 -51.81
N THR A 256 -21.24 0.69 -52.41
CA THR A 256 -20.16 1.58 -51.99
C THR A 256 -20.72 2.95 -51.67
N LYS A 257 -20.33 3.53 -50.52
CA LYS A 257 -20.53 4.95 -50.28
C LYS A 257 -19.40 5.74 -50.93
N THR A 258 -19.74 6.58 -51.90
CA THR A 258 -18.79 7.45 -52.60
C THR A 258 -18.41 8.65 -51.73
N LEU A 259 -17.31 9.32 -52.07
CA LEU A 259 -16.77 10.45 -51.29
C LEU A 259 -17.72 11.65 -51.21
N ASP A 260 -18.62 11.81 -52.17
CA ASP A 260 -19.70 12.81 -52.18
C ASP A 260 -20.93 12.39 -51.36
N GLY A 261 -20.85 11.26 -50.65
CA GLY A 261 -21.88 10.76 -49.74
C GLY A 261 -23.01 9.97 -50.41
N GLN A 262 -22.97 9.77 -51.73
CA GLN A 262 -23.96 8.96 -52.44
C GLN A 262 -23.69 7.45 -52.23
N ILE A 263 -24.73 6.63 -52.37
CA ILE A 263 -24.58 5.17 -52.35
C ILE A 263 -24.66 4.65 -53.78
N GLN A 264 -23.58 4.05 -54.24
CA GLN A 264 -23.49 3.38 -55.54
C GLN A 264 -23.70 1.88 -55.34
N VAL A 265 -24.60 1.29 -56.11
CA VAL A 265 -24.80 -0.17 -56.19
C VAL A 265 -24.34 -0.65 -57.57
N VAL A 266 -23.52 -1.69 -57.59
CA VAL A 266 -22.98 -2.30 -58.81
C VAL A 266 -23.31 -3.80 -58.84
N LYS A 267 -23.98 -4.29 -59.88
CA LYS A 267 -24.24 -5.72 -60.13
C LYS A 267 -23.13 -6.34 -60.97
N TYR A 268 -22.62 -7.49 -60.52
CA TYR A 268 -21.66 -8.33 -61.24
C TYR A 268 -22.28 -9.69 -61.53
N VAL A 269 -22.11 -10.20 -62.75
CA VAL A 269 -22.54 -11.54 -63.17
C VAL A 269 -21.29 -12.37 -63.48
N GLY A 270 -21.04 -13.43 -62.70
CA GLY A 270 -19.76 -14.13 -62.74
C GLY A 270 -18.59 -13.22 -62.34
N SER A 271 -17.53 -13.18 -63.16
CA SER A 271 -16.38 -12.28 -63.02
C SER A 271 -16.46 -11.03 -63.89
N ASN A 272 -17.54 -10.88 -64.67
CA ASN A 272 -17.70 -9.79 -65.63
C ASN A 272 -18.61 -8.70 -65.07
N PHE A 273 -18.24 -7.47 -65.39
CA PHE A 273 -19.02 -6.28 -65.09
C PHE A 273 -20.21 -6.20 -66.04
N ASP A 274 -21.41 -6.06 -65.48
CA ASP A 274 -22.63 -5.81 -66.24
C ASP A 274 -22.70 -4.31 -66.56
N THR A 275 -22.58 -3.94 -67.84
CA THR A 275 -22.52 -2.53 -68.27
C THR A 275 -23.81 -1.76 -67.97
N ASP A 276 -24.93 -2.46 -67.79
CA ASP A 276 -26.20 -1.88 -67.35
C ASP A 276 -26.38 -1.95 -65.82
N GLY A 277 -25.37 -2.44 -65.09
CA GLY A 277 -25.44 -2.82 -63.68
C GLY A 277 -25.01 -1.77 -62.64
N ILE A 278 -24.75 -0.51 -62.98
CA ILE A 278 -24.40 0.55 -62.00
C ILE A 278 -25.58 1.50 -61.75
N GLY A 279 -25.91 1.81 -60.51
CA GLY A 279 -26.87 2.87 -60.18
C GLY A 279 -26.55 3.56 -58.86
N PHE A 280 -26.95 4.83 -58.74
CA PHE A 280 -26.92 5.57 -57.47
C PHE A 280 -28.28 5.48 -56.79
N VAL A 281 -28.28 5.17 -55.49
CA VAL A 281 -29.48 4.90 -54.71
C VAL A 281 -29.46 5.74 -53.44
N SER A 282 -30.56 6.41 -53.14
CA SER A 282 -30.77 7.07 -51.84
C SER A 282 -31.87 6.34 -51.06
N LEU A 283 -31.75 6.21 -49.74
CA LEU A 283 -32.90 5.87 -48.90
C LEU A 283 -33.60 7.20 -48.57
N SER A 284 -34.80 7.37 -49.11
CA SER A 284 -35.68 8.52 -48.90
C SER A 284 -36.87 8.06 -48.10
#